data_AF-A0A2V6X3M4-F1
#
_entry.id   AF-A0A2V6X3M4-F1
#
_cell.length_a   1.000
_cell.length_b   1.000
_cell.length_c   1.000
_cell.angle_alpha   90.00
_cell.angle_beta   90.00
_cell.angle_gamma   90.00
#
_symmetry.space_group_name_H-M   'P 1'
#
loop_
_entity.id
_entity.type
_entity.pdbx_description
1 polymer ?
#
loop_
_entity_poly.entity_id
_entity_poly.type
_entity_poly.pdbx_seq_one_letter_code
_entity_poly.pdbx_strand_id
1 'polypeptide(L)'
;MPYEPRAAHPALYARKITMGCMREAGRRAPVVATLLVALLVSALWFVGGVAQQIASPAPIPTDPDLKVAFIGDTANGAAFRSVLNLIRSEGAHLVVHQGDFDYDSNPAGFFATIDSVLGANFPYFASVGNHDIVSWRTDCSDPDGCYAQFLKDRMARLGVEPDDPDLNDQMYSVTHRGLKIVFVGQDSVIAGDNTYAPYIRARLSADAHTWKICSWHKNQNAMQVGGKSDEMGWAVYETCKDLGAIIATAHEHSYHRTKTLTSVQMQVVDPLCPDPNRLCVASGTPGKSFVFVSGLGGNSVRDQVRCLPSTYPYGCNGEWARIYTSNQGATFGALFIVFHVSGDPNRAYGYFKNLNGQVIEEFDITAGDRPDGGPAAPTGLTLR
;
A
#
# COMPACT_ATOMS: atom_id res chain seq x y z
N MET A 1 18.90 -52.98 10.01
CA MET A 1 20.20 -52.36 9.65
C MET A 1 19.89 -51.07 8.91
N PRO A 2 20.54 -49.93 9.21
CA PRO A 2 20.31 -48.68 8.49
C PRO A 2 20.99 -48.69 7.10
N TYR A 3 20.54 -47.79 6.23
CA TYR A 3 21.01 -47.66 4.84
C TYR A 3 21.58 -46.25 4.63
N GLU A 4 22.90 -46.12 4.45
CA GLU A 4 23.54 -44.89 3.96
C GLU A 4 23.50 -44.87 2.41
N PRO A 5 23.08 -43.76 1.79
CA PRO A 5 23.49 -43.40 0.42
C PRO A 5 24.61 -42.35 0.46
N ARG A 6 25.83 -42.70 0.01
CA ARG A 6 26.96 -41.76 -0.08
C ARG A 6 27.09 -41.12 -1.45
N ALA A 7 27.29 -39.80 -1.43
CA ALA A 7 28.04 -38.91 -2.34
C ALA A 7 28.27 -39.32 -3.82
N ALA A 8 27.96 -38.38 -4.73
CA ALA A 8 28.19 -38.51 -6.17
C ALA A 8 29.64 -38.21 -6.61
N HIS A 9 29.96 -38.63 -7.84
CA HIS A 9 31.21 -38.28 -8.54
C HIS A 9 31.27 -36.81 -8.99
N PRO A 10 32.47 -36.21 -9.02
CA PRO A 10 32.84 -35.18 -9.99
C PRO A 10 33.84 -35.74 -11.03
N ALA A 11 33.55 -35.56 -12.31
CA ALA A 11 34.47 -35.90 -13.40
C ALA A 11 35.38 -34.70 -13.77
N LEU A 12 36.63 -34.98 -14.10
CA LEU A 12 37.62 -33.97 -14.49
C LEU A 12 37.43 -33.53 -15.94
N TYR A 13 37.46 -32.21 -16.20
CA TYR A 13 37.77 -31.66 -17.52
C TYR A 13 38.70 -30.46 -17.39
N ALA A 14 39.95 -30.63 -17.85
CA ALA A 14 40.93 -29.56 -17.93
C ALA A 14 41.05 -29.07 -19.39
N ARG A 15 41.15 -27.75 -19.60
CA ARG A 15 41.45 -27.17 -20.91
C ARG A 15 42.64 -26.21 -20.80
N LYS A 16 43.76 -26.57 -21.42
CA LYS A 16 44.92 -25.69 -21.55
C LYS A 16 44.59 -24.55 -22.54
N ILE A 17 45.08 -23.35 -22.25
CA ILE A 17 45.26 -22.29 -23.24
C ILE A 17 46.77 -22.10 -23.38
N THR A 18 47.29 -22.24 -24.60
CA THR A 18 48.72 -22.14 -24.89
C THR A 18 49.05 -20.73 -25.39
N MET A 19 50.06 -20.11 -24.81
CA MET A 19 50.54 -18.79 -25.20
C MET A 19 51.40 -18.89 -26.49
N GLY A 20 51.18 -18.00 -27.45
CA GLY A 20 51.94 -17.94 -28.71
C GLY A 20 52.18 -16.49 -29.13
N CYS A 21 53.40 -16.16 -29.52
CA CYS A 21 53.85 -14.78 -29.76
C CYS A 21 54.83 -14.71 -30.94
N MET A 22 54.64 -13.74 -31.85
CA MET A 22 55.77 -13.09 -32.54
C MET A 22 55.40 -11.71 -33.12
N ARG A 23 56.45 -10.92 -33.40
CA ARG A 23 56.44 -9.54 -33.95
C ARG A 23 56.67 -9.59 -35.48
N GLU A 24 56.91 -8.53 -36.27
CA GLU A 24 57.03 -7.06 -36.15
C GLU A 24 56.59 -6.47 -37.54
N ALA A 25 56.37 -5.18 -37.84
CA ALA A 25 56.72 -3.90 -37.22
C ALA A 25 55.53 -2.89 -37.34
N GLY A 26 55.60 -1.55 -37.34
CA GLY A 26 56.65 -0.54 -37.51
C GLY A 26 56.54 0.16 -38.88
N ARG A 27 56.61 1.49 -39.04
CA ARG A 27 56.84 2.65 -38.12
C ARG A 27 55.88 3.79 -38.60
N ARG A 28 55.82 5.05 -38.11
CA ARG A 28 56.70 5.93 -37.31
C ARG A 28 55.86 7.09 -36.72
N ALA A 29 56.43 7.91 -35.83
CA ALA A 29 55.94 9.26 -35.45
C ALA A 29 57.09 10.29 -35.64
N PRO A 30 56.83 11.62 -35.62
CA PRO A 30 56.72 12.39 -34.36
C PRO A 30 55.51 13.38 -34.37
N VAL A 31 54.92 13.88 -33.27
CA VAL A 31 55.38 14.40 -31.96
C VAL A 31 56.04 15.79 -32.04
N VAL A 32 55.37 16.82 -31.49
CA VAL A 32 55.92 17.95 -30.70
C VAL A 32 54.73 18.62 -29.96
N ALA A 33 54.91 19.07 -28.71
CA ALA A 33 53.97 19.90 -27.94
C ALA A 33 54.38 21.40 -27.99
N THR A 34 53.62 22.38 -27.49
CA THR A 34 53.60 22.82 -26.07
C THR A 34 52.61 24.01 -25.89
N LEU A 35 52.32 24.41 -24.65
CA LEU A 35 51.25 25.31 -24.16
C LEU A 35 51.32 26.81 -24.59
N LEU A 36 50.22 27.54 -24.27
CA LEU A 36 50.09 28.92 -23.72
C LEU A 36 49.28 30.00 -24.51
N VAL A 37 47.98 30.09 -24.17
CA VAL A 37 47.15 31.29 -23.83
C VAL A 37 47.36 32.64 -24.59
N ALA A 38 46.31 33.10 -25.30
CA ALA A 38 45.88 34.53 -25.36
C ALA A 38 44.45 34.77 -25.96
N LEU A 39 43.50 35.20 -25.10
CA LEU A 39 42.38 36.16 -25.25
C LEU A 39 41.64 36.46 -26.60
N LEU A 40 40.28 36.44 -26.52
CA LEU A 40 39.27 37.38 -27.13
C LEU A 40 39.17 37.48 -28.69
N VAL A 41 38.02 37.39 -29.41
CA VAL A 41 36.66 37.94 -29.23
C VAL A 41 35.62 37.19 -30.10
N SER A 42 34.48 36.78 -29.53
CA SER A 42 33.13 36.69 -30.15
C SER A 42 32.15 36.06 -29.14
N ALA A 43 31.29 36.79 -28.41
CA ALA A 43 30.20 37.70 -28.79
C ALA A 43 28.95 36.99 -29.38
N LEU A 44 27.81 37.16 -28.70
CA LEU A 44 26.43 36.96 -29.18
C LEU A 44 25.96 35.52 -29.53
N TRP A 45 25.81 34.64 -28.54
CA TRP A 45 24.72 33.63 -28.51
C TRP A 45 24.14 33.42 -27.10
N PHE A 46 24.02 34.49 -26.29
CA PHE A 46 23.10 34.51 -25.13
C PHE A 46 21.66 34.71 -25.61
N VAL A 47 21.14 33.74 -26.38
CA VAL A 47 19.70 33.63 -26.60
C VAL A 47 19.12 32.94 -25.37
N GLY A 48 18.11 33.54 -24.74
CA GLY A 48 17.58 33.09 -23.47
C GLY A 48 17.08 31.65 -23.56
N GLY A 49 17.85 30.73 -22.96
CA GLY A 49 17.38 29.39 -22.63
C GLY A 49 16.32 29.50 -21.55
N VAL A 50 15.09 29.80 -21.97
CA VAL A 50 13.90 29.57 -21.16
C VAL A 50 13.86 28.06 -20.95
N ALA A 51 14.38 27.62 -19.80
CA ALA A 51 14.12 26.27 -19.33
C ALA A 51 12.60 26.15 -19.26
N GLN A 52 12.02 25.38 -20.19
CA GLN A 52 10.61 25.07 -20.13
C GLN A 52 10.43 24.26 -18.85
N GLN A 53 9.97 24.95 -17.80
CA GLN A 53 9.55 24.32 -16.56
C GLN A 53 8.33 23.47 -16.94
N ILE A 54 8.60 22.19 -17.23
CA ILE A 54 7.57 21.23 -17.60
C ILE A 54 6.59 21.22 -16.44
N ALA A 55 5.42 21.80 -16.66
CA ALA A 55 4.40 21.89 -15.64
C ALA A 55 4.06 20.45 -15.21
N SER A 56 4.19 20.16 -13.92
CA SER A 56 3.74 18.90 -13.37
C SER A 56 2.29 18.66 -13.83
N PRO A 57 1.92 17.45 -14.27
CA PRO A 57 0.55 17.17 -14.68
C PRO A 57 -0.41 17.56 -13.57
N ALA A 58 -1.53 18.19 -13.95
CA ALA A 58 -2.55 18.60 -12.99
C ALA A 58 -3.04 17.38 -12.19
N PRO A 59 -3.24 17.50 -10.86
CA PRO A 59 -3.68 16.37 -10.05
C PRO A 59 -4.99 15.78 -10.56
N ILE A 60 -5.06 14.45 -10.63
CA ILE A 60 -6.26 13.70 -11.00
C ILE A 60 -7.08 13.47 -9.72
N PRO A 61 -8.22 14.15 -9.53
CA PRO A 61 -9.06 13.96 -8.35
C PRO A 61 -9.85 12.65 -8.45
N THR A 62 -10.39 12.19 -7.32
CA THR A 62 -11.45 11.17 -7.32
C THR A 62 -12.78 11.75 -7.81
N ASP A 63 -13.74 10.88 -8.10
CA ASP A 63 -15.16 11.25 -8.04
C ASP A 63 -15.46 12.01 -6.71
N PRO A 64 -16.35 13.02 -6.71
CA PRO A 64 -16.84 13.65 -5.48
C PRO A 64 -17.49 12.63 -4.53
N ASP A 65 -17.25 12.82 -3.23
CA ASP A 65 -17.77 11.98 -2.14
C ASP A 65 -17.55 10.45 -2.34
N LEU A 66 -16.41 10.06 -2.92
CA LEU A 66 -16.04 8.67 -3.18
C LEU A 66 -15.78 7.91 -1.86
N LYS A 67 -16.83 7.34 -1.27
CA LYS A 67 -16.73 6.42 -0.12
C LYS A 67 -16.11 5.07 -0.50
N VAL A 68 -15.08 4.68 0.22
CA VAL A 68 -14.34 3.40 0.13
C VAL A 68 -14.36 2.70 1.48
N ALA A 69 -14.52 1.37 1.49
CA ALA A 69 -14.41 0.54 2.69
C ALA A 69 -13.12 -0.30 2.71
N PHE A 70 -12.49 -0.42 3.87
CA PHE A 70 -11.23 -1.14 4.09
C PHE A 70 -11.39 -2.20 5.19
N ILE A 71 -11.06 -3.45 4.87
CA ILE A 71 -11.23 -4.63 5.73
C ILE A 71 -10.10 -5.64 5.49
N GLY A 72 -9.82 -6.46 6.49
CA GLY A 72 -9.03 -7.69 6.36
C GLY A 72 -9.45 -8.73 7.40
N ASP A 73 -8.84 -9.92 7.34
CA ASP A 73 -9.04 -10.99 8.31
C ASP A 73 -10.52 -11.38 8.48
N THR A 74 -11.18 -11.74 7.37
CA THR A 74 -12.66 -11.86 7.34
C THR A 74 -13.22 -13.21 7.79
N ALA A 75 -12.61 -14.31 7.35
CA ALA A 75 -13.26 -15.62 7.24
C ALA A 75 -14.58 -15.60 6.43
N ASN A 76 -15.14 -16.75 6.05
CA ASN A 76 -16.43 -16.82 5.34
C ASN A 76 -17.67 -16.88 6.28
N GLY A 77 -17.53 -16.31 7.48
CA GLY A 77 -18.48 -16.47 8.59
C GLY A 77 -19.68 -15.50 8.59
N ALA A 78 -20.58 -15.68 9.56
CA ALA A 78 -21.72 -14.78 9.78
C ALA A 78 -21.27 -13.34 10.15
N ALA A 79 -20.11 -13.18 10.79
CA ALA A 79 -19.50 -11.89 11.07
C ALA A 79 -19.13 -11.15 9.78
N PHE A 80 -18.43 -11.80 8.83
CA PHE A 80 -18.12 -11.24 7.52
C PHE A 80 -19.39 -10.85 6.74
N ARG A 81 -20.42 -11.71 6.73
CA ARG A 81 -21.74 -11.35 6.15
C ARG A 81 -22.34 -10.10 6.78
N SER A 82 -22.14 -9.89 8.08
CA SER A 82 -22.61 -8.70 8.79
C SER A 82 -21.78 -7.46 8.44
N VAL A 83 -20.46 -7.60 8.26
CA VAL A 83 -19.57 -6.51 7.81
C VAL A 83 -19.87 -6.12 6.35
N LEU A 84 -20.13 -7.07 5.46
CA LEU A 84 -20.62 -6.78 4.10
C LEU A 84 -21.96 -6.04 4.11
N ASN A 85 -22.88 -6.39 5.01
CA ASN A 85 -24.15 -5.67 5.17
C ASN A 85 -23.96 -4.25 5.74
N LEU A 86 -23.00 -4.06 6.67
CA LEU A 86 -22.59 -2.74 7.14
C LEU A 86 -22.08 -1.89 5.96
N ILE A 87 -21.11 -2.41 5.20
CA ILE A 87 -20.53 -1.76 4.01
C ILE A 87 -21.61 -1.35 2.99
N ARG A 88 -22.60 -2.22 2.77
CA ARG A 88 -23.78 -1.92 1.93
C ARG A 88 -24.66 -0.82 2.52
N SER A 89 -24.95 -0.86 3.82
CA SER A 89 -25.79 0.14 4.49
C SER A 89 -25.13 1.53 4.56
N GLU A 90 -23.80 1.58 4.63
CA GLU A 90 -23.02 2.81 4.60
C GLU A 90 -22.90 3.40 3.17
N GLY A 91 -23.32 2.67 2.13
CA GLY A 91 -23.25 3.14 0.75
C GLY A 91 -21.82 3.31 0.23
N ALA A 92 -20.90 2.39 0.58
CA ALA A 92 -19.56 2.39 -0.02
C ALA A 92 -19.62 2.09 -1.53
N HIS A 93 -18.77 2.74 -2.31
CA HIS A 93 -18.68 2.56 -3.77
C HIS A 93 -17.73 1.43 -4.17
N LEU A 94 -16.76 1.11 -3.31
CA LEU A 94 -15.82 -0.01 -3.49
C LEU A 94 -15.29 -0.52 -2.14
N VAL A 95 -14.79 -1.76 -2.16
CA VAL A 95 -14.01 -2.38 -1.07
C VAL A 95 -12.57 -2.58 -1.49
N VAL A 96 -11.64 -2.31 -0.58
CA VAL A 96 -10.23 -2.69 -0.66
C VAL A 96 -9.94 -3.66 0.49
N HIS A 97 -9.64 -4.92 0.17
CA HIS A 97 -9.40 -5.98 1.14
C HIS A 97 -7.89 -6.19 1.35
N GLN A 98 -7.42 -6.10 2.60
CA GLN A 98 -6.03 -6.26 3.00
C GLN A 98 -5.63 -7.75 3.25
N GLY A 99 -6.16 -8.70 2.48
CA GLY A 99 -5.86 -10.14 2.57
C GLY A 99 -6.44 -10.90 3.79
N ASP A 100 -6.22 -12.22 3.77
CA ASP A 100 -6.78 -13.26 4.65
C ASP A 100 -8.32 -13.37 4.53
N PHE A 101 -8.74 -14.01 3.44
CA PHE A 101 -10.11 -14.07 2.95
C PHE A 101 -11.01 -15.02 3.75
N ASP A 102 -11.01 -16.33 3.48
CA ASP A 102 -11.91 -17.28 4.13
C ASP A 102 -11.27 -18.13 5.25
N TYR A 103 -9.95 -18.27 5.26
CA TYR A 103 -9.17 -19.21 6.10
C TYR A 103 -9.42 -20.72 5.84
N ASP A 104 -10.31 -21.05 4.91
CA ASP A 104 -10.78 -22.41 4.58
C ASP A 104 -10.24 -22.92 3.22
N SER A 105 -9.72 -22.03 2.36
CA SER A 105 -9.38 -22.30 0.95
C SER A 105 -10.61 -22.69 0.12
N ASN A 106 -11.57 -21.77 -0.01
CA ASN A 106 -12.78 -21.92 -0.83
C ASN A 106 -13.12 -20.64 -1.62
N PRO A 107 -12.33 -20.30 -2.67
CA PRO A 107 -12.49 -19.01 -3.37
C PRO A 107 -13.88 -18.80 -3.99
N ALA A 108 -14.49 -19.85 -4.56
CA ALA A 108 -15.86 -19.79 -5.06
C ALA A 108 -16.88 -19.44 -3.96
N GLY A 109 -16.80 -20.09 -2.80
CA GLY A 109 -17.67 -19.83 -1.66
C GLY A 109 -17.45 -18.45 -1.04
N PHE A 110 -16.21 -17.96 -1.02
CA PHE A 110 -15.89 -16.61 -0.55
C PHE A 110 -16.48 -15.53 -1.47
N PHE A 111 -16.26 -15.63 -2.77
CA PHE A 111 -16.82 -14.66 -3.72
C PHE A 111 -18.33 -14.77 -3.91
N ALA A 112 -18.93 -15.96 -3.78
CA ALA A 112 -20.38 -16.12 -3.72
C ALA A 112 -20.99 -15.41 -2.49
N THR A 113 -20.29 -15.38 -1.35
CA THR A 113 -20.71 -14.58 -0.19
C THR A 113 -20.71 -13.09 -0.48
N ILE A 114 -19.64 -12.57 -1.09
CA ILE A 114 -19.55 -11.16 -1.51
C ILE A 114 -20.69 -10.82 -2.47
N ASP A 115 -20.93 -11.66 -3.49
CA ASP A 115 -21.94 -11.41 -4.51
C ASP A 115 -23.38 -11.53 -3.97
N SER A 116 -23.61 -12.36 -2.95
CA SER A 116 -24.91 -12.47 -2.28
C SER A 116 -25.30 -11.22 -1.48
N VAL A 117 -24.32 -10.41 -1.04
CA VAL A 117 -24.57 -9.21 -0.21
C VAL A 117 -24.36 -7.92 -0.99
N LEU A 118 -23.24 -7.77 -1.70
CA LEU A 118 -22.87 -6.55 -2.43
C LEU A 118 -23.24 -6.61 -3.92
N GLY A 119 -23.22 -7.80 -4.52
CA GLY A 119 -23.54 -8.04 -5.94
C GLY A 119 -22.34 -8.31 -6.83
N ALA A 120 -22.56 -9.10 -7.89
CA ALA A 120 -21.53 -9.56 -8.85
C ALA A 120 -20.75 -8.45 -9.59
N ASN A 121 -21.31 -7.23 -9.60
CA ASN A 121 -20.74 -6.02 -10.22
C ASN A 121 -20.42 -4.93 -9.18
N PHE A 122 -20.26 -5.29 -7.89
CA PHE A 122 -19.71 -4.38 -6.90
C PHE A 122 -18.17 -4.37 -6.98
N PRO A 123 -17.50 -3.19 -7.05
CA PRO A 123 -16.04 -3.11 -7.08
C PRO A 123 -15.39 -3.60 -5.78
N TYR A 124 -14.57 -4.63 -5.91
CA TYR A 124 -13.93 -5.32 -4.79
C TYR A 124 -12.51 -5.69 -5.24
N PHE A 125 -11.51 -5.07 -4.63
CA PHE A 125 -10.09 -5.24 -4.95
C PHE A 125 -9.36 -5.74 -3.70
N ALA A 126 -8.28 -6.51 -3.85
CA ALA A 126 -7.64 -7.16 -2.72
C ALA A 126 -6.14 -7.43 -2.89
N SER A 127 -5.36 -7.24 -1.83
CA SER A 127 -4.03 -7.86 -1.68
C SER A 127 -4.17 -9.28 -1.11
N VAL A 128 -3.17 -10.12 -1.35
CA VAL A 128 -3.08 -11.47 -0.78
C VAL A 128 -2.65 -11.44 0.69
N GLY A 129 -3.22 -12.30 1.52
CA GLY A 129 -2.78 -12.63 2.88
C GLY A 129 -2.09 -13.98 2.99
N ASN A 130 -1.56 -14.32 4.16
CA ASN A 130 -0.82 -15.57 4.36
C ASN A 130 -1.72 -16.83 4.35
N HIS A 131 -3.02 -16.70 4.63
CA HIS A 131 -3.97 -17.80 4.49
C HIS A 131 -4.46 -18.00 3.05
N ASP A 132 -4.24 -17.04 2.16
CA ASP A 132 -4.76 -17.08 0.78
C ASP A 132 -3.80 -17.79 -0.20
N ILE A 133 -2.52 -17.96 0.17
CA ILE A 133 -1.43 -18.31 -0.75
C ILE A 133 -1.61 -19.63 -1.50
N VAL A 134 -2.21 -20.65 -0.86
CA VAL A 134 -2.42 -21.98 -1.47
C VAL A 134 -3.32 -21.91 -2.70
N SER A 135 -4.33 -21.04 -2.65
CA SER A 135 -5.38 -20.91 -3.68
C SER A 135 -5.33 -19.55 -4.38
N TRP A 136 -4.24 -18.78 -4.21
CA TRP A 136 -4.11 -17.44 -4.80
C TRP A 136 -4.00 -17.51 -6.33
N ARG A 137 -2.98 -18.20 -6.83
CA ARG A 137 -2.54 -18.15 -8.24
C ARG A 137 -3.60 -18.67 -9.21
N THR A 138 -3.73 -18.11 -10.40
CA THR A 138 -4.67 -18.54 -11.45
C THR A 138 -4.44 -19.95 -11.98
N ASP A 139 -3.29 -20.57 -11.67
CA ASP A 139 -2.94 -21.96 -11.98
C ASP A 139 -2.94 -22.88 -10.73
N CYS A 140 -3.65 -22.48 -9.67
CA CYS A 140 -3.82 -23.30 -8.47
C CYS A 140 -4.61 -24.60 -8.76
N SER A 141 -4.32 -25.64 -7.97
CA SER A 141 -4.98 -26.97 -8.09
C SER A 141 -6.26 -27.08 -7.23
N ASP A 142 -6.86 -25.96 -6.86
CA ASP A 142 -8.01 -25.91 -5.94
C ASP A 142 -9.33 -26.22 -6.68
N PRO A 143 -10.14 -27.18 -6.19
CA PRO A 143 -11.42 -27.52 -6.81
C PRO A 143 -12.46 -26.39 -6.74
N ASP A 144 -12.37 -25.47 -5.78
CA ASP A 144 -13.24 -24.30 -5.63
C ASP A 144 -12.66 -23.05 -6.34
N GLY A 145 -11.67 -23.24 -7.21
CA GLY A 145 -11.07 -22.19 -8.06
C GLY A 145 -10.02 -21.35 -7.32
N CYS A 146 -9.56 -20.27 -7.94
CA CYS A 146 -8.40 -19.50 -7.44
C CYS A 146 -8.72 -18.00 -7.23
N TYR A 147 -8.25 -17.42 -6.13
CA TYR A 147 -8.59 -16.04 -5.74
C TYR A 147 -8.21 -15.00 -6.79
N ALA A 148 -6.99 -15.07 -7.36
CA ALA A 148 -6.55 -14.14 -8.39
C ALA A 148 -7.41 -14.23 -9.66
N GLN A 149 -7.97 -15.41 -9.98
CA GLN A 149 -8.85 -15.58 -11.12
C GLN A 149 -10.21 -14.91 -10.86
N PHE A 150 -10.81 -15.11 -9.69
CA PHE A 150 -12.06 -14.42 -9.32
C PHE A 150 -11.90 -12.89 -9.24
N LEU A 151 -10.75 -12.39 -8.80
CA LEU A 151 -10.41 -10.96 -8.84
C LEU A 151 -10.31 -10.46 -10.29
N LYS A 152 -9.57 -11.15 -11.16
CA LYS A 152 -9.46 -10.83 -12.60
C LYS A 152 -10.83 -10.83 -13.29
N ASP A 153 -11.66 -11.84 -13.04
CA ASP A 153 -13.00 -11.95 -13.61
C ASP A 153 -13.93 -10.83 -13.11
N ARG A 154 -13.80 -10.39 -11.86
CA ARG A 154 -14.52 -9.22 -11.35
C ARG A 154 -14.03 -7.92 -12.00
N MET A 155 -12.72 -7.70 -12.09
CA MET A 155 -12.15 -6.52 -12.73
C MET A 155 -12.57 -6.42 -14.20
N ALA A 156 -12.55 -7.54 -14.94
CA ALA A 156 -13.04 -7.62 -16.32
C ALA A 156 -14.54 -7.29 -16.44
N ARG A 157 -15.41 -7.81 -15.55
CA ARG A 157 -16.84 -7.44 -15.52
C ARG A 157 -17.10 -5.96 -15.25
N LEU A 158 -16.17 -5.28 -14.58
CA LEU A 158 -16.26 -3.86 -14.22
C LEU A 158 -15.63 -2.93 -15.26
N GLY A 159 -14.95 -3.47 -16.29
CA GLY A 159 -14.13 -2.66 -17.21
C GLY A 159 -12.94 -1.99 -16.52
N VAL A 160 -12.40 -2.59 -15.44
CA VAL A 160 -11.21 -2.11 -14.74
C VAL A 160 -10.02 -2.94 -15.20
N GLU A 161 -9.04 -2.29 -15.81
CA GLU A 161 -7.78 -2.93 -16.21
C GLU A 161 -6.73 -2.72 -15.11
N PRO A 162 -6.09 -3.80 -14.58
CA PRO A 162 -4.87 -3.68 -13.81
C PRO A 162 -3.67 -3.33 -14.72
N ASP A 163 -2.59 -2.81 -14.15
CA ASP A 163 -1.38 -2.49 -14.91
C ASP A 163 -0.56 -3.71 -15.38
N ASP A 164 -0.78 -4.87 -14.77
CA ASP A 164 -0.39 -6.18 -15.31
C ASP A 164 -1.60 -7.13 -15.25
N PRO A 165 -1.95 -7.84 -16.34
CA PRO A 165 -3.04 -8.82 -16.32
C PRO A 165 -2.69 -10.12 -15.58
N ASP A 166 -1.43 -10.37 -15.20
CA ASP A 166 -1.08 -11.41 -14.25
C ASP A 166 -1.05 -10.86 -12.81
N LEU A 167 -1.64 -11.61 -11.88
CA LEU A 167 -1.67 -11.33 -10.45
C LEU A 167 -0.87 -12.39 -9.66
N ASN A 168 -0.25 -13.36 -10.34
CA ASN A 168 0.41 -14.52 -9.76
C ASN A 168 1.73 -14.21 -9.03
N ASP A 169 2.30 -13.01 -9.23
CA ASP A 169 3.44 -12.47 -8.49
C ASP A 169 3.02 -11.67 -7.24
N GLN A 170 1.70 -11.62 -6.97
CA GLN A 170 1.05 -10.91 -5.86
C GLN A 170 1.08 -9.37 -5.98
N MET A 171 1.45 -8.80 -7.12
CA MET A 171 1.54 -7.35 -7.34
C MET A 171 0.62 -6.90 -8.47
N TYR A 172 -0.22 -5.89 -8.21
CA TYR A 172 -0.97 -5.20 -9.26
C TYR A 172 -1.46 -3.85 -8.74
N SER A 173 -1.92 -2.99 -9.64
CA SER A 173 -2.47 -1.68 -9.30
C SER A 173 -3.61 -1.34 -10.24
N VAL A 174 -4.62 -0.65 -9.71
CA VAL A 174 -5.80 -0.22 -10.45
C VAL A 174 -6.02 1.28 -10.28
N THR A 175 -6.68 1.89 -11.26
CA THR A 175 -7.34 3.19 -11.07
C THR A 175 -8.84 2.97 -11.18
N HIS A 176 -9.61 3.42 -10.19
CA HIS A 176 -11.07 3.38 -10.24
C HIS A 176 -11.62 4.70 -9.69
N ARG A 177 -12.48 5.38 -10.46
CA ARG A 177 -13.09 6.68 -10.07
C ARG A 177 -12.08 7.72 -9.58
N GLY A 178 -10.92 7.79 -10.25
CA GLY A 178 -9.81 8.70 -9.92
C GLY A 178 -9.02 8.36 -8.66
N LEU A 179 -9.29 7.23 -8.00
CA LEU A 179 -8.45 6.70 -6.91
C LEU A 179 -7.41 5.73 -7.48
N LYS A 180 -6.12 5.96 -7.18
CA LYS A 180 -5.04 5.01 -7.49
C LYS A 180 -4.84 4.06 -6.33
N ILE A 181 -4.84 2.75 -6.59
CA ILE A 181 -4.61 1.71 -5.57
C ILE A 181 -3.49 0.80 -6.06
N VAL A 182 -2.50 0.52 -5.21
CA VAL A 182 -1.37 -0.38 -5.46
C VAL A 182 -1.38 -1.50 -4.42
N PHE A 183 -1.36 -2.75 -4.90
CA PHE A 183 -1.32 -3.96 -4.10
C PHE A 183 0.06 -4.60 -4.20
N VAL A 184 0.55 -5.15 -3.07
CA VAL A 184 1.77 -5.96 -3.04
C VAL A 184 1.59 -7.22 -2.20
N GLY A 185 2.49 -8.18 -2.41
CA GLY A 185 2.47 -9.50 -1.80
C GLY A 185 2.84 -9.56 -0.32
N GLN A 186 3.00 -10.77 0.18
CA GLN A 186 3.16 -11.07 1.61
C GLN A 186 4.43 -11.86 1.96
N ASP A 187 5.33 -12.14 1.01
CA ASP A 187 6.29 -13.24 1.13
C ASP A 187 7.29 -13.08 2.28
N SER A 188 8.00 -11.95 2.35
CA SER A 188 8.97 -11.66 3.42
C SER A 188 9.45 -10.21 3.41
N VAL A 189 10.10 -9.80 4.50
CA VAL A 189 10.90 -8.56 4.62
C VAL A 189 11.84 -8.35 3.42
N ILE A 190 12.50 -9.42 2.94
CA ILE A 190 13.43 -9.35 1.81
C ILE A 190 12.70 -9.02 0.51
N ALA A 191 11.53 -9.62 0.28
CA ALA A 191 10.67 -9.29 -0.87
C ALA A 191 10.09 -7.87 -0.74
N GLY A 192 9.74 -7.45 0.47
CA GLY A 192 9.36 -6.08 0.79
C GLY A 192 10.38 -5.05 0.31
N ASP A 193 11.60 -5.14 0.84
CA ASP A 193 12.62 -4.13 0.60
C ASP A 193 13.20 -4.19 -0.82
N ASN A 194 13.23 -5.36 -1.48
CA ASN A 194 13.91 -5.57 -2.76
C ASN A 194 12.99 -5.80 -3.98
N THR A 195 11.70 -6.10 -3.78
CA THR A 195 10.74 -6.35 -4.87
C THR A 195 9.56 -5.38 -4.79
N TYR A 196 8.83 -5.39 -3.67
CA TYR A 196 7.57 -4.67 -3.51
C TYR A 196 7.79 -3.14 -3.44
N ALA A 197 8.78 -2.66 -2.67
CA ALA A 197 9.09 -1.23 -2.61
C ALA A 197 9.57 -0.65 -3.97
N PRO A 198 10.46 -1.32 -4.74
CA PRO A 198 10.74 -0.94 -6.12
C PRO A 198 9.51 -0.95 -7.04
N TYR A 199 8.62 -1.93 -6.93
CA TYR A 199 7.37 -1.98 -7.72
C TYR A 199 6.47 -0.78 -7.40
N ILE A 200 6.20 -0.49 -6.12
CA ILE A 200 5.41 0.67 -5.67
C ILE A 200 6.01 1.97 -6.24
N ARG A 201 7.34 2.11 -6.21
CA ARG A 201 8.03 3.28 -6.78
C ARG A 201 7.78 3.41 -8.28
N ALA A 202 7.89 2.32 -9.03
CA ALA A 202 7.58 2.30 -10.46
C ALA A 202 6.11 2.66 -10.77
N ARG A 203 5.16 2.32 -9.88
CA ARG A 203 3.73 2.65 -10.06
C ARG A 203 3.36 4.08 -9.65
N LEU A 204 4.05 4.69 -8.67
CA LEU A 204 3.60 5.94 -8.05
C LEU A 204 4.49 7.18 -8.25
N SER A 205 5.75 7.03 -8.68
CA SER A 205 6.68 8.17 -8.83
C SER A 205 6.35 9.14 -9.97
N ALA A 206 5.57 8.71 -10.97
CA ALA A 206 5.05 9.57 -12.04
C ALA A 206 3.51 9.66 -12.05
N ASP A 207 2.86 9.10 -11.03
CA ASP A 207 1.40 9.07 -10.94
C ASP A 207 0.85 10.40 -10.40
N ALA A 208 -0.16 10.92 -11.09
CA ALA A 208 -0.73 12.25 -10.82
C ALA A 208 -2.02 12.22 -9.96
N HIS A 209 -2.47 11.07 -9.46
CA HIS A 209 -3.70 11.02 -8.67
C HIS A 209 -3.52 11.72 -7.30
N THR A 210 -4.49 12.55 -6.91
CA THR A 210 -4.49 13.25 -5.61
C THR A 210 -4.53 12.25 -4.45
N TRP A 211 -5.24 11.13 -4.65
CA TRP A 211 -5.39 10.08 -3.65
C TRP A 211 -4.79 8.77 -4.16
N LYS A 212 -3.84 8.27 -3.38
CA LYS A 212 -3.09 7.02 -3.61
C LYS A 212 -3.24 6.13 -2.39
N ILE A 213 -3.51 4.84 -2.60
CA ILE A 213 -3.53 3.81 -1.56
C ILE A 213 -2.43 2.80 -1.87
N CYS A 214 -1.63 2.44 -0.87
CA CYS A 214 -0.93 1.17 -0.85
C CYS A 214 -1.68 0.18 0.05
N SER A 215 -1.95 -1.03 -0.44
CA SER A 215 -2.65 -2.09 0.30
C SER A 215 -1.83 -3.37 0.31
N TRP A 216 -1.60 -3.93 1.50
CA TRP A 216 -1.00 -5.25 1.68
C TRP A 216 -1.48 -5.85 3.01
N HIS A 217 -1.13 -7.11 3.27
CA HIS A 217 -1.61 -7.82 4.45
C HIS A 217 -0.73 -7.58 5.70
N LYS A 218 0.52 -8.08 5.67
CA LYS A 218 1.38 -8.22 6.85
C LYS A 218 1.91 -6.91 7.42
N ASN A 219 2.31 -6.95 8.69
CA ASN A 219 2.80 -5.78 9.41
C ASN A 219 4.34 -5.76 9.54
N GLN A 220 4.87 -4.62 9.97
CA GLN A 220 6.07 -4.59 10.81
C GLN A 220 5.63 -4.59 12.29
N ASN A 221 6.44 -5.16 13.19
CA ASN A 221 6.11 -5.34 14.61
C ASN A 221 5.73 -4.00 15.27
N ALA A 222 6.47 -2.92 14.98
CA ALA A 222 6.20 -1.58 15.48
C ALA A 222 5.04 -0.85 14.78
N MET A 223 4.55 -1.36 13.65
CA MET A 223 3.35 -0.87 12.94
C MET A 223 2.08 -1.64 13.30
N GLN A 224 2.07 -2.33 14.45
CA GLN A 224 0.88 -2.95 15.02
C GLN A 224 0.90 -3.01 16.54
N VAL A 225 -0.28 -3.22 17.14
CA VAL A 225 -0.51 -3.17 18.60
C VAL A 225 -0.63 -4.55 19.28
N GLY A 226 -0.69 -5.61 18.46
CA GLY A 226 -0.76 -7.01 18.88
C GLY A 226 0.61 -7.70 18.83
N GLY A 227 0.60 -8.97 18.42
CA GLY A 227 1.73 -9.89 18.58
C GLY A 227 2.60 -10.14 17.33
N LYS A 228 2.37 -9.47 16.21
CA LYS A 228 3.02 -9.80 14.93
C LYS A 228 4.50 -9.43 14.87
N SER A 229 5.24 -10.13 14.00
CA SER A 229 6.67 -9.94 13.76
C SER A 229 6.96 -8.79 12.79
N ASP A 230 8.23 -8.50 12.53
CA ASP A 230 8.64 -7.78 11.32
C ASP A 230 8.60 -8.74 10.13
N GLU A 231 7.58 -8.64 9.28
CA GLU A 231 7.32 -9.60 8.20
C GLU A 231 7.24 -8.95 6.80
N MET A 232 7.12 -7.62 6.75
CA MET A 232 6.80 -6.87 5.53
C MET A 232 7.98 -6.06 4.97
N GLY A 233 8.94 -5.65 5.81
CA GLY A 233 10.04 -4.77 5.43
C GLY A 233 9.69 -3.28 5.51
N TRP A 234 10.67 -2.44 5.81
CA TRP A 234 10.45 -1.03 6.10
C TRP A 234 10.41 -0.14 4.86
N ALA A 235 11.11 -0.51 3.79
CA ALA A 235 11.14 0.29 2.57
C ALA A 235 9.78 0.32 1.86
N VAL A 236 8.90 -0.67 2.09
CA VAL A 236 7.51 -0.69 1.61
C VAL A 236 6.74 0.50 2.21
N TYR A 237 6.73 0.59 3.54
CA TYR A 237 6.08 1.68 4.28
C TYR A 237 6.66 3.05 3.91
N GLU A 238 7.98 3.21 3.96
CA GLU A 238 8.61 4.52 3.71
C GLU A 238 8.45 4.95 2.25
N THR A 239 8.48 4.02 1.27
CA THR A 239 8.22 4.36 -0.14
C THR A 239 6.78 4.78 -0.39
N CYS A 240 5.79 4.14 0.25
CA CYS A 240 4.39 4.59 0.15
C CYS A 240 4.18 5.98 0.77
N LYS A 241 4.79 6.24 1.93
CA LYS A 241 4.79 7.57 2.55
C LYS A 241 5.43 8.63 1.66
N ASP A 242 6.64 8.39 1.16
CA ASP A 242 7.39 9.34 0.33
C ASP A 242 6.70 9.63 -1.02
N LEU A 243 5.83 8.73 -1.49
CA LEU A 243 5.05 8.91 -2.72
C LEU A 243 3.62 9.40 -2.46
N GLY A 244 3.30 9.78 -1.22
CA GLY A 244 2.02 10.39 -0.84
C GLY A 244 0.83 9.42 -0.86
N ALA A 245 1.07 8.15 -0.54
CA ALA A 245 0.01 7.14 -0.44
C ALA A 245 -0.40 6.88 1.01
N ILE A 246 -1.70 6.71 1.25
CA ILE A 246 -2.24 6.16 2.50
C ILE A 246 -1.86 4.68 2.59
N ILE A 247 -1.45 4.22 3.77
CA ILE A 247 -0.99 2.84 3.99
C ILE A 247 -2.10 2.03 4.68
N ALA A 248 -2.66 1.08 3.93
CA ALA A 248 -3.74 0.19 4.35
C ALA A 248 -3.20 -1.22 4.63
N THR A 249 -3.36 -1.70 5.87
CA THR A 249 -2.88 -3.04 6.29
C THR A 249 -3.94 -3.80 7.11
N ALA A 250 -3.70 -5.09 7.38
CA ALA A 250 -4.55 -5.91 8.25
C ALA A 250 -3.68 -6.87 9.08
N HIS A 251 -3.91 -8.18 9.01
CA HIS A 251 -3.12 -9.26 9.62
C HIS A 251 -3.21 -9.33 11.15
N GLU A 252 -3.08 -8.22 11.88
CA GLU A 252 -3.38 -8.15 13.31
C GLU A 252 -4.88 -7.86 13.51
N HIS A 253 -5.59 -8.75 14.22
CA HIS A 253 -7.06 -8.79 14.23
C HIS A 253 -7.66 -7.74 15.19
N SER A 254 -7.44 -6.48 14.84
CA SER A 254 -7.88 -5.29 15.56
C SER A 254 -7.99 -4.10 14.61
N TYR A 255 -8.47 -2.97 15.11
CA TYR A 255 -8.41 -1.71 14.37
C TYR A 255 -7.51 -0.72 15.10
N HIS A 256 -6.58 -0.11 14.38
CA HIS A 256 -5.71 0.93 14.93
C HIS A 256 -5.11 1.81 13.82
N ARG A 257 -4.82 3.07 14.15
CA ARG A 257 -4.40 4.11 13.20
C ARG A 257 -3.37 5.05 13.82
N THR A 258 -2.35 5.41 13.04
CA THR A 258 -1.34 6.39 13.43
C THR A 258 -1.83 7.84 13.23
N LYS A 259 -1.14 8.78 13.86
CA LYS A 259 -1.08 10.19 13.45
C LYS A 259 -0.38 10.30 12.09
N THR A 260 -0.28 11.52 11.55
CA THR A 260 0.62 11.81 10.43
C THR A 260 2.05 11.51 10.84
N LEU A 261 2.79 10.70 10.06
CA LEU A 261 4.19 10.37 10.28
C LEU A 261 5.06 10.90 9.13
N THR A 262 6.27 11.39 9.46
CA THR A 262 7.33 11.76 8.50
C THR A 262 8.43 10.69 8.38
N SER A 263 8.50 9.75 9.34
CA SER A 263 9.13 8.43 9.16
C SER A 263 8.24 7.38 9.84
N VAL A 264 7.86 6.35 9.07
CA VAL A 264 7.09 5.22 9.58
C VAL A 264 8.01 4.22 10.30
N GLN A 265 9.24 4.02 9.83
CA GLN A 265 10.24 3.15 10.45
C GLN A 265 10.68 3.63 11.84
N MET A 266 10.73 4.94 12.04
CA MET A 266 11.09 5.57 13.33
C MET A 266 9.89 6.11 14.11
N GLN A 267 8.65 5.88 13.62
CA GLN A 267 7.40 6.34 14.23
C GLN A 267 7.34 7.86 14.51
N VAL A 268 8.02 8.67 13.68
CA VAL A 268 8.16 10.12 13.90
C VAL A 268 6.90 10.83 13.44
N VAL A 269 6.10 11.31 14.39
CA VAL A 269 4.92 12.16 14.15
C VAL A 269 5.33 13.48 13.48
N ASP A 270 4.56 13.93 12.48
CA ASP A 270 4.77 15.22 11.82
C ASP A 270 4.52 16.38 12.80
N PRO A 271 5.53 17.20 13.15
CA PRO A 271 5.34 18.35 14.04
C PRO A 271 4.46 19.45 13.42
N LEU A 272 4.24 19.44 12.10
CA LEU A 272 3.35 20.36 11.39
C LEU A 272 1.92 19.79 11.24
N CYS A 273 1.73 18.49 11.46
CA CYS A 273 0.42 17.83 11.40
C CYS A 273 0.22 16.79 12.55
N PRO A 274 0.36 17.17 13.83
CA PRO A 274 0.42 16.25 14.97
C PRO A 274 -0.96 15.87 15.57
N ASP A 275 -2.04 16.46 15.05
CA ASP A 275 -3.40 16.26 15.54
C ASP A 275 -3.88 14.82 15.23
N PRO A 276 -4.32 14.02 16.23
CA PRO A 276 -4.76 12.64 15.99
C PRO A 276 -5.97 12.55 15.06
N ASN A 277 -6.77 13.60 14.92
CA ASN A 277 -8.02 13.63 14.16
C ASN A 277 -7.90 14.46 12.86
N ARG A 278 -6.71 14.97 12.52
CA ARG A 278 -6.44 15.69 11.26
C ARG A 278 -5.13 15.21 10.65
N LEU A 279 -5.23 14.46 9.56
CA LEU A 279 -4.11 13.78 8.93
C LEU A 279 -3.68 14.52 7.66
N CYS A 280 -2.38 14.51 7.39
CA CYS A 280 -1.81 15.10 6.18
C CYS A 280 -1.14 14.00 5.33
N VAL A 281 -1.33 14.05 4.02
CA VAL A 281 -0.75 13.09 3.07
C VAL A 281 -0.09 13.86 1.93
N ALA A 282 1.23 13.76 1.79
CA ALA A 282 1.96 14.43 0.71
C ALA A 282 3.25 13.67 0.36
N SER A 283 3.53 13.57 -0.94
CA SER A 283 4.80 13.05 -1.46
C SER A 283 5.95 14.00 -1.15
N GLY A 284 7.15 13.48 -0.89
CA GLY A 284 8.33 14.29 -0.61
C GLY A 284 9.54 13.44 -0.24
N THR A 285 10.55 14.06 0.37
CA THR A 285 11.72 13.36 0.91
C THR A 285 12.24 14.09 2.17
N PRO A 286 11.68 13.80 3.36
CA PRO A 286 10.60 12.85 3.62
C PRO A 286 9.23 13.37 3.13
N GLY A 287 8.40 12.48 2.57
CA GLY A 287 6.96 12.69 2.48
C GLY A 287 6.27 12.44 3.83
N LYS A 288 4.95 12.63 3.87
CA LYS A 288 4.11 12.45 5.06
C LYS A 288 2.86 11.62 4.73
N SER A 289 2.46 10.73 5.63
CA SER A 289 1.26 9.91 5.51
C SER A 289 0.90 9.26 6.85
N PHE A 290 -0.10 8.39 6.89
CA PHE A 290 -0.48 7.60 8.06
C PHE A 290 -0.67 6.12 7.70
N VAL A 291 -0.59 5.26 8.72
CA VAL A 291 -0.80 3.81 8.64
C VAL A 291 -2.07 3.45 9.38
N PHE A 292 -2.85 2.51 8.84
CA PHE A 292 -3.90 1.82 9.60
C PHE A 292 -3.86 0.31 9.41
N VAL A 293 -4.34 -0.39 10.43
CA VAL A 293 -4.69 -1.82 10.41
C VAL A 293 -6.21 -1.93 10.50
N SER A 294 -6.85 -2.70 9.61
CA SER A 294 -8.32 -2.90 9.55
C SER A 294 -8.71 -4.39 9.65
N GLY A 295 -8.01 -5.17 10.47
CA GLY A 295 -8.20 -6.63 10.65
C GLY A 295 -9.43 -7.03 11.47
N LEU A 296 -10.54 -6.29 11.35
CA LEU A 296 -11.80 -6.56 12.05
C LEU A 296 -12.92 -6.99 11.09
N GLY A 297 -12.56 -7.61 9.96
CA GLY A 297 -13.50 -8.01 8.91
C GLY A 297 -14.42 -9.18 9.27
N GLY A 298 -14.03 -10.07 10.19
CA GLY A 298 -14.94 -11.10 10.70
C GLY A 298 -14.34 -12.34 11.38
N ASN A 299 -13.04 -12.61 11.30
CA ASN A 299 -12.45 -13.85 11.81
C ASN A 299 -12.46 -13.92 13.34
N SER A 300 -11.74 -13.00 14.00
CA SER A 300 -11.65 -12.92 15.47
C SER A 300 -11.22 -11.52 15.92
N VAL A 301 -11.16 -11.30 17.23
CA VAL A 301 -10.73 -10.02 17.83
C VAL A 301 -9.63 -10.31 18.84
N ARG A 302 -8.46 -9.67 18.68
CA ARG A 302 -7.27 -9.86 19.52
C ARG A 302 -7.09 -8.71 20.52
N ASP A 303 -6.15 -8.87 21.44
CA ASP A 303 -5.81 -7.95 22.52
C ASP A 303 -4.60 -7.04 22.20
N GLN A 304 -4.57 -5.88 22.85
CA GLN A 304 -3.44 -4.95 22.85
C GLN A 304 -2.35 -5.45 23.81
N VAL A 305 -1.31 -6.07 23.26
CA VAL A 305 -0.14 -6.54 24.05
C VAL A 305 0.98 -5.51 24.14
N ARG A 306 0.92 -4.41 23.36
CA ARG A 306 1.95 -3.35 23.37
C ARG A 306 1.40 -1.92 23.23
N CYS A 307 2.28 -0.93 23.32
CA CYS A 307 1.94 0.50 23.35
C CYS A 307 0.90 0.87 24.43
N LEU A 308 0.93 0.16 25.56
CA LEU A 308 0.08 0.40 26.73
C LEU A 308 0.33 1.81 27.31
N PRO A 309 -0.66 2.46 27.97
CA PRO A 309 -1.97 1.93 28.39
C PRO A 309 -2.97 1.70 27.24
N SER A 310 -4.10 1.07 27.53
CA SER A 310 -5.20 0.84 26.56
C SER A 310 -6.11 2.06 26.35
N THR A 311 -5.80 3.20 26.96
CA THR A 311 -6.54 4.47 26.87
C THR A 311 -5.62 5.56 26.33
N TYR A 312 -6.12 6.45 25.47
CA TYR A 312 -5.33 7.59 24.99
C TYR A 312 -4.92 8.53 26.16
N PRO A 313 -3.68 9.04 26.23
CA PRO A 313 -2.57 8.79 25.29
C PRO A 313 -1.96 7.39 25.46
N TYR A 314 -1.77 6.71 24.34
CA TYR A 314 -1.10 5.42 24.25
C TYR A 314 0.42 5.56 24.45
N GLY A 315 1.09 4.44 24.71
CA GLY A 315 2.55 4.36 24.84
C GLY A 315 3.29 4.30 23.49
N CYS A 316 4.42 3.59 23.48
CA CYS A 316 5.38 3.60 22.36
C CYS A 316 5.91 5.01 22.10
N ASN A 317 6.01 5.46 20.85
CA ASN A 317 6.58 6.74 20.47
C ASN A 317 5.52 7.87 20.38
N GLY A 318 4.30 7.61 20.86
CA GLY A 318 3.17 8.56 20.80
C GLY A 318 2.53 8.66 19.41
N GLU A 319 2.85 7.72 18.53
CA GLU A 319 2.46 7.63 17.12
C GLU A 319 0.99 7.28 16.90
N TRP A 320 0.38 6.58 17.87
CA TRP A 320 -1.01 6.11 17.76
C TRP A 320 -2.01 7.26 17.98
N ALA A 321 -2.91 7.43 17.03
CA ALA A 321 -4.10 8.26 17.16
C ALA A 321 -5.24 7.46 17.81
N ARG A 322 -5.42 6.20 17.39
CA ARG A 322 -6.43 5.30 17.94
C ARG A 322 -5.97 3.85 17.99
N ILE A 323 -6.44 3.16 19.03
CA ILE A 323 -6.37 1.71 19.20
C ILE A 323 -7.77 1.19 19.59
N TYR A 324 -8.21 0.12 18.94
CA TYR A 324 -9.48 -0.58 19.17
C TYR A 324 -9.26 -2.11 19.04
N THR A 325 -8.89 -2.71 20.16
CA THR A 325 -8.69 -4.15 20.41
C THR A 325 -9.74 -4.66 21.41
N SER A 326 -9.71 -5.95 21.78
CA SER A 326 -10.57 -6.50 22.83
C SER A 326 -10.47 -5.71 24.16
N ASN A 327 -9.31 -5.11 24.48
CA ASN A 327 -9.12 -4.27 25.67
C ASN A 327 -9.91 -2.94 25.63
N GLN A 328 -10.36 -2.50 24.46
CA GLN A 328 -11.27 -1.37 24.27
C GLN A 328 -12.71 -1.81 23.94
N GLY A 329 -13.04 -3.10 24.11
CA GLY A 329 -14.33 -3.67 23.73
C GLY A 329 -14.53 -3.73 22.22
N ALA A 330 -13.50 -4.14 21.46
CA ALA A 330 -13.61 -4.29 20.02
C ALA A 330 -14.63 -5.35 19.58
N THR A 331 -15.38 -5.00 18.54
CA THR A 331 -16.22 -5.89 17.75
C THR A 331 -15.92 -5.64 16.28
N PHE A 332 -16.31 -6.57 15.41
CA PHE A 332 -16.10 -6.48 13.96
C PHE A 332 -16.65 -5.18 13.35
N GLY A 333 -16.12 -4.78 12.20
CA GLY A 333 -16.48 -3.52 11.56
C GLY A 333 -15.69 -3.25 10.29
N ALA A 334 -15.73 -2.01 9.82
CA ALA A 334 -14.92 -1.56 8.69
C ALA A 334 -14.47 -0.10 8.90
N LEU A 335 -13.28 0.22 8.38
CA LEU A 335 -12.86 1.60 8.16
C LEU A 335 -13.49 2.08 6.84
N PHE A 336 -14.09 3.26 6.88
CA PHE A 336 -14.55 3.98 5.70
C PHE A 336 -13.69 5.23 5.50
N ILE A 337 -13.36 5.56 4.25
CA ILE A 337 -12.82 6.87 3.87
C ILE A 337 -13.64 7.40 2.69
N VAL A 338 -14.14 8.63 2.82
CA VAL A 338 -14.82 9.37 1.76
C VAL A 338 -13.83 10.36 1.17
N PHE A 339 -13.50 10.25 -0.12
CA PHE A 339 -12.59 11.17 -0.81
C PHE A 339 -13.34 12.29 -1.54
N HIS A 340 -12.67 13.43 -1.77
CA HIS A 340 -13.21 14.61 -2.46
C HIS A 340 -14.50 15.13 -1.79
N VAL A 341 -14.45 15.27 -0.45
CA VAL A 341 -15.60 15.69 0.35
C VAL A 341 -15.90 17.17 0.23
N SER A 342 -17.20 17.52 0.19
CA SER A 342 -17.67 18.92 0.10
C SER A 342 -17.11 19.71 -1.09
N GLY A 343 -16.66 19.03 -2.16
CA GLY A 343 -16.10 19.67 -3.35
C GLY A 343 -14.65 20.18 -3.22
N ASP A 344 -13.93 19.86 -2.15
CA ASP A 344 -12.47 20.03 -2.09
C ASP A 344 -11.81 18.69 -2.48
N PRO A 345 -11.20 18.55 -3.67
CA PRO A 345 -10.58 17.30 -4.12
C PRO A 345 -9.41 16.88 -3.24
N ASN A 346 -8.82 17.81 -2.49
CA ASN A 346 -7.72 17.56 -1.57
C ASN A 346 -8.20 17.27 -0.14
N ARG A 347 -9.51 17.12 0.12
CA ARG A 347 -10.03 16.64 1.40
C ARG A 347 -10.65 15.25 1.31
N ALA A 348 -10.47 14.49 2.38
CA ALA A 348 -11.17 13.25 2.64
C ALA A 348 -11.57 13.16 4.12
N TYR A 349 -12.53 12.29 4.42
CA TYR A 349 -13.07 12.08 5.76
C TYR A 349 -13.09 10.58 6.08
N GLY A 350 -12.40 10.18 7.15
CA GLY A 350 -12.29 8.80 7.60
C GLY A 350 -13.09 8.53 8.87
N TYR A 351 -13.70 7.34 8.97
CA TYR A 351 -14.36 6.87 10.19
C TYR A 351 -14.38 5.34 10.28
N PHE A 352 -14.18 4.77 11.46
CA PHE A 352 -14.38 3.33 11.69
C PHE A 352 -15.72 3.08 12.37
N LYS A 353 -16.52 2.17 11.82
CA LYS A 353 -17.83 1.79 12.37
C LYS A 353 -17.91 0.30 12.64
N ASN A 354 -18.40 -0.07 13.83
CA ASN A 354 -18.54 -1.46 14.25
C ASN A 354 -19.95 -2.03 13.98
N LEU A 355 -20.12 -3.36 14.14
CA LEU A 355 -21.40 -4.04 13.94
C LEU A 355 -22.50 -3.66 14.96
N ASN A 356 -22.16 -3.03 16.08
CA ASN A 356 -23.14 -2.43 16.99
C ASN A 356 -23.67 -1.08 16.48
N GLY A 357 -23.25 -0.64 15.28
CA GLY A 357 -23.57 0.66 14.70
C GLY A 357 -22.79 1.83 15.32
N GLN A 358 -21.85 1.57 16.21
CA GLN A 358 -21.08 2.60 16.90
C GLN A 358 -19.96 3.10 15.98
N VAL A 359 -19.90 4.41 15.77
CA VAL A 359 -18.71 5.05 15.20
C VAL A 359 -17.66 5.13 16.31
N ILE A 360 -16.49 4.54 16.04
CA ILE A 360 -15.41 4.37 17.00
C ILE A 360 -14.48 5.58 16.98
N GLU A 361 -14.15 6.07 15.79
CA GLU A 361 -13.43 7.32 15.55
C GLU A 361 -13.85 7.98 14.24
N GLU A 362 -13.54 9.27 14.11
CA GLU A 362 -13.79 10.13 12.96
C GLU A 362 -12.59 11.07 12.79
N PHE A 363 -12.13 11.30 11.55
CA PHE A 363 -10.94 12.12 11.26
C PHE A 363 -10.99 12.78 9.88
N ASP A 364 -10.46 14.01 9.80
CA ASP A 364 -10.16 14.69 8.53
C ASP A 364 -8.83 14.18 7.94
N ILE A 365 -8.74 14.17 6.61
CA ILE A 365 -7.49 13.95 5.86
C ILE A 365 -7.35 15.06 4.82
N THR A 366 -6.15 15.63 4.68
CA THR A 366 -5.80 16.61 3.63
C THR A 366 -4.64 16.10 2.78
N ALA A 367 -4.81 16.15 1.45
CA ALA A 367 -3.80 15.78 0.47
C ALA A 367 -2.96 16.99 -0.02
N GLY A 368 -1.69 16.72 -0.31
CA GLY A 368 -0.70 17.67 -0.80
C GLY A 368 -0.06 18.52 0.30
N ASP A 369 1.00 19.24 -0.07
CA ASP A 369 1.48 20.35 0.75
C ASP A 369 0.47 21.50 0.64
N ARG A 370 -0.30 21.70 1.71
CA ARG A 370 -1.14 22.87 1.90
C ARG A 370 -0.36 23.89 2.75
N PRO A 371 0.45 24.80 2.15
CA PRO A 371 0.78 26.03 2.84
C PRO A 371 -0.53 26.77 3.16
N ASP A 372 -0.47 27.62 4.18
CA ASP A 372 -1.57 28.48 4.63
C ASP A 372 -2.86 27.73 5.01
N GLY A 373 -2.99 27.42 6.31
CA GLY A 373 -3.60 28.38 7.25
C GLY A 373 -5.02 28.92 6.96
N GLY A 374 -5.66 28.53 5.86
CA GLY A 374 -7.04 28.88 5.55
C GLY A 374 -7.98 28.34 6.63
N PRO A 375 -8.98 29.11 7.09
CA PRO A 375 -9.91 28.64 8.10
C PRO A 375 -10.64 27.40 7.56
N ALA A 376 -10.68 26.34 8.36
CA ALA A 376 -11.49 25.17 8.05
C ALA A 376 -12.94 25.63 7.81
N ALA A 377 -13.50 25.26 6.66
CA ALA A 377 -14.90 25.55 6.35
C ALA A 377 -15.78 25.05 7.52
N PRO A 378 -16.71 25.87 8.04
CA PRO A 378 -17.39 25.56 9.29
C PRO A 378 -18.10 24.22 9.18
N THR A 379 -17.86 23.33 10.15
CA THR A 379 -18.41 21.97 10.24
C THR A 379 -19.91 22.01 10.51
N GLY A 380 -20.66 22.38 9.47
CA GLY A 380 -22.07 22.74 9.51
C GLY A 380 -23.01 21.74 8.83
N LEU A 381 -22.58 20.50 8.61
CA LEU A 381 -23.47 19.41 8.19
C LEU A 381 -23.04 18.07 8.80
N THR A 382 -23.67 17.68 9.90
CA THR A 382 -23.67 16.30 10.36
C THR A 382 -24.55 15.47 9.43
N LEU A 383 -23.93 14.85 8.42
CA LEU A 383 -24.57 13.78 7.66
C LEU A 383 -24.93 12.64 8.63
N ARG A 384 -26.17 12.16 8.53
CA ARG A 384 -26.74 11.05 9.31
C ARG A 384 -26.87 9.81 8.44
#